data_AF-A0A3G2HS92-F1
#
_entry.id   AF-A0A3G2HS92-F1
#
_cell.length_a   1.000
_cell.length_b   1.000
_cell.length_c   1.000
_cell.angle_alpha   90.00
_cell.angle_beta   90.00
_cell.angle_gamma   90.00
#
_symmetry.space_group_name_H-M   'P 1'
#
loop_
_entity.id
_entity.type
_entity.pdbx_description
1 polymer ?
#
loop_
_entity_poly.entity_id
_entity_poly.type
_entity_poly.pdbx_seq_one_letter_code
_entity_poly.pdbx_strand_id
1 'polypeptide(L)'
;MSQNPNPFLRGYWNLKIVRTLSISYEDGSPHVWRNIHPSQQHLSDEELISSSCIVTSDFAVVTNGSEPISAEVLAECDADEGVNGEGVIGAVVYAIHGEDFDGRLIHVGDSYSVEAAREVVQRLSFETGYYSRCWEISSAHISQETGLYLANLADLATPEAFLFIAFRVPYSPAIGVKLISTPWTDKNLEYAEGITAEQLRQEHRSKGMPDDLANILELAGQADVRILILDADAPVLLGLPLAEP
;
A
#
# COMPACT_ATOMS: atom_id res chain seq x y z
N MET A 1 10.93 -1.97 13.93
CA MET A 1 10.86 -3.37 13.45
C MET A 1 9.39 -3.72 13.37
N SER A 2 8.78 -3.64 12.18
CA SER A 2 7.43 -4.14 11.98
C SER A 2 7.46 -5.66 12.12
N GLN A 3 6.78 -6.15 13.16
CA GLN A 3 6.56 -7.58 13.37
C GLN A 3 5.70 -8.10 12.22
N ASN A 4 6.18 -9.15 11.54
CA ASN A 4 5.56 -9.89 10.43
C ASN A 4 4.37 -9.19 9.76
N PRO A 5 4.62 -8.47 8.65
CA PRO A 5 3.55 -7.87 7.87
C PRO A 5 2.60 -8.97 7.39
N ASN A 6 1.31 -8.65 7.36
CA ASN A 6 0.26 -9.56 6.93
C ASN A 6 0.64 -10.20 5.57
N PRO A 7 0.77 -11.54 5.49
CA PRO A 7 1.38 -12.22 4.34
C PRO A 7 0.52 -12.17 3.06
N PHE A 8 -0.74 -11.75 3.19
CA PHE A 8 -1.62 -11.50 2.05
C PHE A 8 -1.43 -10.11 1.43
N LEU A 9 -0.67 -9.22 2.07
CA LEU A 9 -0.31 -7.94 1.47
C LEU A 9 0.74 -8.14 0.36
N ARG A 10 0.49 -7.52 -0.79
CA ARG A 10 1.39 -7.55 -1.95
C ARG A 10 1.50 -6.18 -2.58
N GLY A 11 2.62 -5.97 -3.27
CA GLY A 11 2.91 -4.72 -3.96
C GLY A 11 3.29 -3.61 -2.98
N TYR A 12 3.20 -2.38 -3.49
CA TYR A 12 3.40 -1.18 -2.70
C TYR A 12 2.07 -0.69 -2.14
N TRP A 13 2.06 -0.27 -0.87
CA TRP A 13 0.89 0.34 -0.25
C TRP A 13 1.18 1.80 0.13
N ASN A 14 0.15 2.52 0.59
CA ASN A 14 0.26 3.93 1.01
C ASN A 14 0.94 4.82 -0.04
N LEU A 15 0.48 4.72 -1.30
CA LEU A 15 1.05 5.45 -2.42
C LEU A 15 0.96 6.96 -2.20
N LYS A 16 2.08 7.67 -2.39
CA LYS A 16 2.21 9.12 -2.22
C LYS A 16 2.80 9.73 -3.48
N ILE A 17 2.27 10.88 -3.87
CA ILE A 17 2.80 11.68 -4.97
C ILE A 17 3.62 12.80 -4.36
N VAL A 18 4.87 12.94 -4.79
CA VAL A 18 5.79 13.98 -4.35
C VAL A 18 6.23 14.78 -5.57
N ARG A 19 6.11 16.11 -5.52
CA ARG A 19 6.60 17.00 -6.57
C ARG A 19 8.10 17.20 -6.38
N THR A 20 8.89 16.77 -7.36
CA THR A 20 10.34 16.70 -7.29
C THR A 20 10.96 17.38 -8.51
N LEU A 21 12.10 18.03 -8.32
CA LEU A 21 12.81 18.81 -9.32
C LEU A 21 14.04 18.03 -9.77
N SER A 22 14.25 17.91 -11.08
CA SER A 22 15.54 17.52 -11.65
C SER A 22 16.38 18.76 -11.82
N ILE A 23 17.53 18.81 -11.16
CA ILE A 23 18.40 19.99 -11.13
C ILE A 23 19.74 19.63 -11.75
N SER A 24 20.21 20.50 -12.64
CA SER A 24 21.51 20.41 -13.28
C SER A 24 22.44 21.50 -12.76
N TYR A 25 23.74 21.22 -12.75
CA TYR A 25 24.78 22.17 -12.35
C TYR A 25 25.56 22.64 -13.60
N GLU A 26 26.05 23.88 -13.58
CA GLU A 26 26.82 24.44 -14.70
C GLU A 26 28.15 23.72 -14.94
N ASP A 27 28.72 23.13 -13.89
CA ASP A 27 29.99 22.40 -13.94
C ASP A 27 29.88 21.01 -14.61
N GLY A 28 28.68 20.61 -15.03
CA GLY A 28 28.41 19.31 -15.64
C GLY A 28 28.34 18.15 -14.65
N SER A 29 28.26 18.44 -13.34
CA SER A 29 28.01 17.43 -12.32
C SER A 29 26.69 16.67 -12.57
N PRO A 30 26.56 15.43 -12.05
CA PRO A 30 25.34 14.65 -12.20
C PRO A 30 24.10 15.41 -11.72
N HIS A 31 22.98 15.17 -12.39
CA HIS A 31 21.71 15.75 -11.96
C HIS A 31 21.33 15.26 -10.56
N VAL A 32 20.75 16.14 -9.78
CA VAL A 32 20.19 15.81 -8.46
C VAL A 32 18.68 15.98 -8.46
N TRP A 33 18.03 15.21 -7.59
CA TRP A 33 16.59 15.27 -7.38
C TRP A 33 16.31 15.89 -6.03
N ARG A 34 15.54 16.98 -6.00
CA ARG A 34 15.19 17.68 -4.76
C ARG A 34 13.72 18.05 -4.73
N ASN A 35 13.16 18.07 -3.53
CA ASN A 35 11.84 18.62 -3.33
C ASN A 35 11.92 20.14 -3.36
N ILE A 36 10.84 20.79 -3.80
CA ILE A 36 10.72 22.23 -3.66
C ILE A 36 10.51 22.60 -2.18
N HIS A 37 11.16 23.67 -1.73
CA HIS A 37 10.97 24.16 -0.38
C HIS A 37 9.48 24.50 -0.11
N PRO A 38 8.93 24.20 1.09
CA PRO A 38 7.51 24.42 1.41
C PRO A 38 6.99 25.83 1.13
N SER A 39 7.81 26.86 1.33
CA SER A 39 7.42 28.26 1.05
C SER A 39 7.10 28.53 -0.44
N GLN A 40 7.61 27.69 -1.35
CA GLN A 40 7.50 27.87 -2.80
C GLN A 40 6.62 26.80 -3.48
N GLN A 41 5.88 25.99 -2.71
CA GLN A 41 4.98 24.96 -3.30
C GLN A 41 3.87 25.53 -4.18
N HIS A 42 3.56 26.82 -4.03
CA HIS A 42 2.55 27.52 -4.82
C HIS A 42 2.98 27.81 -6.27
N LEU A 43 4.29 27.77 -6.57
CA LEU A 43 4.83 28.03 -7.92
C LEU A 43 4.38 26.94 -8.90
N SER A 44 3.91 27.34 -10.08
CA SER A 44 3.52 26.44 -11.17
C SER A 44 4.72 25.68 -11.76
N ASP A 45 4.48 24.60 -12.51
CA ASP A 45 5.58 23.84 -13.12
C ASP A 45 6.33 24.70 -14.16
N GLU A 46 5.62 25.55 -14.89
CA GLU A 46 6.18 26.45 -15.87
C GLU A 46 7.09 27.52 -15.26
N GLU A 47 6.77 28.00 -14.05
CA GLU A 47 7.62 28.95 -13.31
C GLU A 47 8.89 28.30 -12.76
N LEU A 48 8.89 26.98 -12.57
CA LEU A 48 10.06 26.26 -12.06
C LEU A 48 11.03 25.86 -13.17
N ILE A 49 10.52 25.47 -14.33
CA ILE A 49 11.38 24.99 -15.42
C ILE A 49 12.31 26.11 -15.91
N SER A 50 13.61 25.81 -16.02
CA SER A 50 14.69 26.74 -16.37
C SER A 50 14.99 27.83 -15.33
N SER A 51 14.42 27.75 -14.13
CA SER A 51 14.68 28.69 -13.06
C SER A 51 15.96 28.33 -12.29
N SER A 52 16.72 29.35 -11.90
CA SER A 52 17.90 29.22 -11.05
C SER A 52 17.47 28.95 -9.62
N CYS A 53 18.18 28.07 -8.93
CA CYS A 53 17.86 27.67 -7.57
C CYS A 53 19.12 27.46 -6.72
N ILE A 54 18.95 27.66 -5.42
CA ILE A 54 19.87 27.17 -4.40
C ILE A 54 19.47 25.71 -4.11
N VAL A 55 20.44 24.82 -4.19
CA VAL A 55 20.28 23.38 -3.96
C VAL A 55 20.93 23.04 -2.63
N THR A 56 20.16 22.42 -1.73
CA THR A 56 20.64 21.91 -0.44
C THR A 56 20.70 20.38 -0.48
N SER A 57 21.01 19.74 0.64
CA SER A 57 20.95 18.28 0.75
C SER A 57 19.53 17.72 0.63
N ASP A 58 18.53 18.46 1.12
CA ASP A 58 17.14 17.98 1.26
C ASP A 58 16.14 18.63 0.30
N PHE A 59 16.38 19.89 -0.10
CA PHE A 59 15.43 20.67 -0.89
C PHE A 59 16.12 21.62 -1.88
N ALA A 60 15.31 22.35 -2.65
CA ALA A 60 15.79 23.45 -3.48
C ALA A 60 14.87 24.67 -3.36
N VAL A 61 15.46 25.86 -3.48
CA VAL A 61 14.80 27.17 -3.40
C VAL A 61 15.05 27.94 -4.69
N VAL A 62 13.98 28.34 -5.38
CA VAL A 62 14.07 29.18 -6.58
C VAL A 62 14.52 30.59 -6.21
N THR A 63 15.51 31.12 -6.93
CA THR A 63 16.16 32.41 -6.65
C THR A 63 15.73 33.54 -7.58
N ASN A 64 15.29 33.20 -8.79
CA ASN A 64 14.87 34.14 -9.82
C ASN A 64 13.34 34.16 -10.01
N GLY A 65 12.59 33.69 -9.01
CA GLY A 65 11.13 33.70 -9.03
C GLY A 65 10.55 35.10 -8.88
N SER A 66 9.25 35.23 -9.12
CA SER A 66 8.50 36.49 -9.02
C SER A 66 8.48 37.08 -7.60
N GLU A 67 8.67 36.23 -6.58
CA GLU A 67 8.62 36.60 -5.18
C GLU A 67 10.01 36.59 -4.53
N PRO A 68 10.33 37.56 -3.65
CA PRO A 68 11.60 37.58 -2.93
C PRO A 68 11.68 36.43 -1.91
N ILE A 69 12.85 35.78 -1.82
CA ILE A 69 13.11 34.77 -0.79
C ILE A 69 13.21 35.46 0.58
N SER A 70 12.53 34.91 1.59
CA SER A 70 12.63 35.44 2.95
C SER A 70 14.01 35.18 3.56
N ALA A 71 14.44 36.05 4.47
CA ALA A 71 15.72 35.89 5.16
C ALA A 71 15.80 34.58 5.98
N GLU A 72 14.65 34.07 6.43
CA GLU A 72 14.53 32.81 7.16
C GLU A 72 14.89 31.61 6.28
N VAL A 73 14.38 31.58 5.04
CA VAL A 73 14.65 30.49 4.08
C VAL A 73 16.11 30.52 3.62
N LEU A 74 16.70 31.71 3.43
CA LEU A 74 18.12 31.84 3.14
C LEU A 74 18.99 31.34 4.29
N ALA A 75 18.65 31.70 5.54
CA ALA A 75 19.36 31.21 6.71
C ALA A 75 19.25 29.68 6.87
N GLU A 76 18.12 29.09 6.48
CA GLU A 76 17.94 27.62 6.46
C GLU A 76 18.84 26.96 5.42
N CYS A 77 18.99 27.56 4.23
CA CYS A 77 19.94 27.09 3.23
C CYS A 77 21.38 27.17 3.75
N ASP A 78 21.76 28.31 4.35
CA ASP A 78 23.11 28.53 4.87
C ASP A 78 23.47 27.63 6.06
N ALA A 79 22.46 27.18 6.82
CA ALA A 79 22.63 26.29 7.97
C ALA A 79 22.84 24.83 7.58
N ASP A 80 22.56 24.44 6.33
CA ASP A 80 22.81 23.08 5.86
C ASP A 80 24.32 22.86 5.65
N GLU A 81 24.91 21.98 6.47
CA GLU A 81 26.33 21.62 6.39
C GLU A 81 26.66 20.71 5.17
N GLY A 82 25.65 20.40 4.34
CA GLY A 82 25.74 19.59 3.13
C GLY A 82 26.25 20.30 1.88
N VAL A 83 25.99 19.67 0.71
CA VAL A 83 26.33 20.24 -0.60
C VAL A 83 25.36 21.37 -0.91
N ASN A 84 25.74 22.59 -0.56
CA ASN A 84 25.10 23.81 -1.03
C ASN A 84 25.69 24.24 -2.37
N GLY A 85 24.84 24.47 -3.36
CA GLY A 85 25.27 24.92 -4.68
C GLY A 85 24.16 25.62 -5.45
N GLU A 86 24.56 26.35 -6.50
CA GLU A 86 23.63 26.94 -7.45
C GLU A 86 23.36 25.96 -8.60
N GLY A 87 22.10 25.80 -8.98
CA GLY A 87 21.70 24.92 -10.06
C GLY A 87 20.54 25.48 -10.87
N VAL A 88 20.24 24.82 -11.99
CA VAL A 88 19.11 25.16 -12.86
C VAL A 88 18.16 23.97 -12.93
N ILE A 89 16.88 24.24 -12.70
CA ILE A 89 15.82 23.24 -12.77
C ILE A 89 15.58 22.85 -14.23
N GLY A 90 15.86 21.60 -14.58
CA GLY A 90 15.67 21.06 -15.93
C GLY A 90 14.28 20.47 -16.15
N ALA A 91 13.67 19.90 -15.12
CA ALA A 91 12.32 19.32 -15.19
C ALA A 91 11.64 19.30 -13.82
N VAL A 92 10.31 19.36 -13.84
CA VAL A 92 9.46 19.03 -12.69
C VAL A 92 8.82 17.67 -12.95
N VAL A 93 8.92 16.78 -11.97
CA VAL A 93 8.31 15.45 -12.00
C VAL A 93 7.46 15.23 -10.76
N TYR A 94 6.47 14.36 -10.91
CA TYR A 94 5.61 13.89 -9.83
C TYR A 94 6.00 12.44 -9.54
N ALA A 95 6.93 12.28 -8.60
CA ALA A 95 7.47 11.01 -8.18
C ALA A 95 6.44 10.27 -7.29
N ILE A 96 6.07 9.08 -7.71
CA ILE A 96 5.17 8.18 -6.99
C ILE A 96 6.03 7.29 -6.11
N HIS A 97 5.77 7.36 -4.82
CA HIS A 97 6.39 6.50 -3.82
C HIS A 97 5.34 5.58 -3.22
N GLY A 98 5.76 4.41 -2.76
CA GLY A 98 4.94 3.50 -1.98
C GLY A 98 5.77 2.78 -0.94
N GLU A 99 5.13 2.32 0.12
CA GLU A 99 5.78 1.54 1.15
C GLU A 99 5.86 0.07 0.72
N ASP A 100 7.03 -0.54 0.87
CA ASP A 100 7.22 -1.98 0.71
C ASP A 100 6.79 -2.76 1.96
N PHE A 101 6.98 -4.08 1.92
CA PHE A 101 6.63 -4.99 3.00
C PHE A 101 7.35 -4.65 4.33
N ASP A 102 8.55 -4.06 4.27
CA ASP A 102 9.32 -3.65 5.44
C ASP A 102 8.93 -2.23 5.93
N GLY A 103 7.92 -1.60 5.31
CA GLY A 103 7.52 -0.22 5.57
C GLY A 103 8.51 0.81 5.03
N ARG A 104 9.41 0.42 4.13
CA ARG A 104 10.38 1.34 3.52
C ARG A 104 9.70 2.08 2.38
N LEU A 105 9.94 3.38 2.30
CA LEU A 105 9.47 4.17 1.18
C LEU A 105 10.31 3.86 -0.07
N ILE A 106 9.66 3.31 -1.09
CA ILE A 106 10.26 2.93 -2.37
C ILE A 106 9.71 3.82 -3.47
N HIS A 107 10.60 4.27 -4.37
CA HIS A 107 10.21 4.94 -5.60
C HIS A 107 9.59 3.93 -6.57
N VAL A 108 8.38 4.21 -7.03
CA VAL A 108 7.59 3.34 -7.91
C VAL A 108 7.66 3.82 -9.36
N GLY A 109 7.68 5.13 -9.59
CA GLY A 109 7.82 5.71 -10.92
C GLY A 109 7.55 7.21 -10.93
N ASP A 110 7.80 7.84 -12.07
CA ASP A 110 7.63 9.27 -12.28
C ASP A 110 6.51 9.57 -13.27
N SER A 111 5.89 10.74 -13.12
CA SER A 111 4.93 11.31 -14.07
C SER A 111 5.24 12.79 -14.31
N TYR A 112 4.90 13.31 -15.48
CA TYR A 112 5.20 14.70 -15.86
C TYR A 112 4.04 15.68 -15.61
N SER A 113 2.97 15.22 -14.96
CA SER A 113 1.91 16.10 -14.42
C SER A 113 1.28 15.47 -13.18
N VAL A 114 0.67 16.30 -12.33
CA VAL A 114 -0.02 15.82 -11.12
C VAL A 114 -1.25 14.98 -11.48
N GLU A 115 -1.94 15.31 -12.57
CA GLU A 115 -3.10 14.56 -13.06
C GLU A 115 -2.70 13.17 -13.52
N ALA A 116 -1.61 13.05 -14.29
CA ALA A 116 -1.09 11.76 -14.74
C ALA A 116 -0.64 10.92 -13.54
N ALA A 117 0.07 11.52 -12.58
CA ALA A 117 0.48 10.83 -11.36
C ALA A 117 -0.73 10.31 -10.56
N ARG A 118 -1.79 11.13 -10.42
CA ARG A 118 -3.04 10.74 -9.76
C ARG A 118 -3.73 9.59 -10.48
N GLU A 119 -3.76 9.59 -11.81
CA GLU A 119 -4.34 8.50 -12.59
C GLU A 119 -3.55 7.19 -12.40
N VAL A 120 -2.22 7.26 -12.39
CA VAL A 120 -1.36 6.10 -12.09
C VAL A 120 -1.63 5.58 -10.68
N VAL A 121 -1.64 6.46 -9.66
CA VAL A 121 -1.95 6.08 -8.28
C VAL A 121 -3.34 5.46 -8.21
N GLN A 122 -4.37 6.03 -8.85
CA GLN A 122 -5.72 5.46 -8.85
C GLN A 122 -5.74 4.04 -9.44
N ARG A 123 -5.00 3.81 -10.54
CA ARG A 123 -4.88 2.48 -11.18
C ARG A 123 -4.12 1.49 -10.29
N LEU A 124 -3.08 1.94 -9.59
CA LEU A 124 -2.26 1.11 -8.69
C LEU A 124 -2.90 0.88 -7.31
N SER A 125 -3.78 1.78 -6.85
CA SER A 125 -4.55 1.63 -5.61
C SER A 125 -5.71 0.65 -5.77
N PHE A 126 -6.08 0.33 -7.01
CA PHE A 126 -7.13 -0.63 -7.35
C PHE A 126 -8.51 -0.29 -6.75
N GLU A 127 -8.80 0.99 -6.50
CA GLU A 127 -10.07 1.45 -5.89
C GLU A 127 -11.31 1.12 -6.73
N THR A 128 -11.15 0.81 -8.02
CA THR A 128 -12.26 0.66 -8.96
C THR A 128 -12.97 -0.70 -8.90
N GLY A 129 -12.61 -1.61 -7.99
CA GLY A 129 -13.40 -2.84 -7.73
C GLY A 129 -13.38 -3.90 -8.84
N TYR A 130 -12.60 -3.72 -9.92
CA TYR A 130 -12.54 -4.65 -11.06
C TYR A 130 -11.41 -5.68 -10.99
N TYR A 131 -10.51 -5.59 -10.00
CA TYR A 131 -9.43 -6.57 -9.82
C TYR A 131 -9.73 -7.50 -8.65
N SER A 132 -9.86 -8.79 -8.94
CA SER A 132 -10.08 -9.80 -7.90
C SER A 132 -8.76 -10.17 -7.25
N ARG A 133 -8.61 -9.84 -5.97
CA ARG A 133 -7.48 -10.29 -5.14
C ARG A 133 -7.77 -11.71 -4.68
N CYS A 134 -7.60 -12.64 -5.60
CA CYS A 134 -7.71 -14.07 -5.34
C CYS A 134 -6.37 -14.60 -4.84
N TRP A 135 -6.42 -15.44 -3.82
CA TRP A 135 -5.29 -16.20 -3.33
C TRP A 135 -5.60 -17.68 -3.39
N GLU A 136 -4.58 -18.45 -3.73
CA GLU A 136 -4.56 -19.90 -3.60
C GLU A 136 -3.31 -20.25 -2.80
N ILE A 137 -3.50 -20.87 -1.63
CA ILE A 137 -2.44 -21.20 -0.69
C ILE A 137 -2.59 -22.63 -0.20
N SER A 138 -1.50 -23.21 0.29
CA SER A 138 -1.48 -24.57 0.80
C SER A 138 -2.52 -24.78 1.92
N SER A 139 -3.28 -25.87 1.86
CA SER A 139 -4.12 -26.30 3.00
C SER A 139 -3.29 -26.71 4.23
N ALA A 140 -1.96 -26.82 4.13
CA ALA A 140 -1.08 -27.07 5.27
C ALA A 140 -1.08 -25.94 6.34
N HIS A 141 -1.69 -24.79 6.04
CA HIS A 141 -1.87 -23.70 7.01
C HIS A 141 -3.05 -23.91 7.97
N ILE A 142 -3.90 -24.92 7.74
CA ILE A 142 -5.04 -25.23 8.59
C ILE A 142 -4.97 -26.67 9.09
N SER A 143 -5.50 -26.89 10.30
CA SER A 143 -5.63 -28.23 10.86
C SER A 143 -6.63 -29.09 10.09
N GLN A 144 -6.58 -30.40 10.29
CA GLN A 144 -7.56 -31.32 9.70
C GLN A 144 -9.00 -31.02 10.20
N GLU A 145 -9.15 -30.67 11.48
CA GLU A 145 -10.43 -30.28 12.06
C GLU A 145 -10.99 -29.04 11.36
N THR A 146 -10.14 -28.05 11.11
CA THR A 146 -10.48 -26.83 10.38
C THR A 146 -10.87 -27.11 8.93
N GLY A 147 -10.17 -28.03 8.27
CA GLY A 147 -10.54 -28.47 6.92
C GLY A 147 -11.93 -29.11 6.88
N LEU A 148 -12.26 -29.95 7.87
CA LEU A 148 -13.59 -30.55 8.00
C LEU A 148 -14.67 -29.51 8.34
N TYR A 149 -14.35 -28.53 9.20
CA TYR A 149 -15.24 -27.42 9.53
C TYR A 149 -15.61 -26.62 8.28
N LEU A 150 -14.61 -26.23 7.47
CA LEU A 150 -14.84 -25.53 6.21
C LEU A 150 -15.61 -26.37 5.19
N ALA A 151 -15.30 -27.67 5.09
CA ALA A 151 -16.00 -28.59 4.21
C ALA A 151 -17.49 -28.65 4.55
N ASN A 152 -17.82 -28.74 5.85
CA ASN A 152 -19.20 -28.71 6.33
C ASN A 152 -19.88 -27.37 6.02
N LEU A 153 -19.19 -26.23 6.20
CA LEU A 153 -19.73 -24.92 5.84
C LEU A 153 -19.97 -24.76 4.35
N ALA A 154 -19.15 -25.39 3.50
CA ALA A 154 -19.32 -25.36 2.05
C ALA A 154 -20.50 -26.21 1.58
N ASP A 155 -20.84 -27.27 2.32
CA ASP A 155 -21.95 -28.17 2.01
C ASP A 155 -23.29 -27.71 2.61
N LEU A 156 -23.25 -26.87 3.66
CA LEU A 156 -24.41 -26.30 4.35
C LEU A 156 -24.68 -24.84 3.91
N ALA A 157 -25.86 -24.32 4.22
CA ALA A 157 -26.09 -22.88 4.14
C ALA A 157 -25.25 -22.19 5.25
N THR A 158 -24.27 -21.39 4.85
CA THR A 158 -23.41 -20.66 5.80
C THR A 158 -24.27 -19.77 6.71
N PRO A 159 -24.10 -19.81 8.04
CA PRO A 159 -24.84 -18.93 8.94
C PRO A 159 -24.63 -17.46 8.61
N GLU A 160 -25.65 -16.63 8.88
CA GLU A 160 -25.56 -15.18 8.70
C GLU A 160 -24.40 -14.59 9.52
N ALA A 161 -23.88 -13.44 9.10
CA ALA A 161 -22.87 -12.65 9.83
C ALA A 161 -21.51 -13.34 10.06
N PHE A 162 -21.11 -14.27 9.18
CA PHE A 162 -19.69 -14.66 9.06
C PHE A 162 -18.87 -13.71 8.17
N LEU A 163 -19.55 -12.91 7.33
CA LEU A 163 -18.95 -12.12 6.25
C LEU A 163 -18.07 -12.97 5.29
N PHE A 164 -18.32 -14.26 5.18
CA PHE A 164 -17.77 -15.09 4.11
C PHE A 164 -18.73 -16.21 3.71
N ILE A 165 -18.47 -16.81 2.56
CA ILE A 165 -19.15 -18.01 2.07
C ILE A 165 -18.09 -19.04 1.71
N ALA A 166 -18.21 -20.26 2.25
CA ALA A 166 -17.38 -21.39 1.83
C ALA A 166 -18.00 -22.09 0.61
N PHE A 167 -17.18 -22.63 -0.29
CA PHE A 167 -17.64 -23.36 -1.46
C PHE A 167 -16.65 -24.46 -1.88
N ARG A 168 -17.18 -25.51 -2.50
CA ARG A 168 -16.38 -26.60 -3.09
C ARG A 168 -15.84 -26.19 -4.45
N VAL A 169 -14.59 -26.57 -4.74
CA VAL A 169 -14.05 -26.53 -6.10
C VAL A 169 -14.36 -27.88 -6.77
N PRO A 170 -15.11 -27.92 -7.88
CA PRO A 170 -15.45 -29.18 -8.53
C PRO A 170 -14.21 -29.98 -8.92
N TYR A 171 -14.23 -31.29 -8.63
CA TYR A 171 -13.13 -32.22 -8.93
C TYR A 171 -11.79 -31.90 -8.26
N SER A 172 -11.79 -31.06 -7.22
CA SER A 172 -10.62 -30.76 -6.39
C SER A 172 -10.96 -30.96 -4.91
N PRO A 173 -10.01 -31.43 -4.07
CA PRO A 173 -10.18 -31.42 -2.61
C PRO A 173 -10.13 -30.01 -2.02
N ALA A 174 -9.78 -28.99 -2.81
CA ALA A 174 -9.67 -27.61 -2.37
C ALA A 174 -11.01 -27.04 -1.91
N ILE A 175 -10.94 -26.16 -0.91
CA ILE A 175 -12.09 -25.40 -0.41
C ILE A 175 -11.84 -23.92 -0.66
N GLY A 176 -12.79 -23.29 -1.32
CA GLY A 176 -12.80 -21.86 -1.55
C GLY A 176 -13.58 -21.12 -0.46
N VAL A 177 -13.15 -19.90 -0.18
CA VAL A 177 -13.81 -18.95 0.70
C VAL A 177 -13.95 -17.64 -0.05
N LYS A 178 -15.18 -17.15 -0.20
CA LYS A 178 -15.48 -15.81 -0.70
C LYS A 178 -15.68 -14.89 0.50
N LEU A 179 -14.77 -13.94 0.69
CA LEU A 179 -14.85 -12.92 1.72
C LEU A 179 -15.80 -11.79 1.28
N ILE A 180 -16.55 -11.24 2.23
CA ILE A 180 -17.58 -10.21 2.04
C ILE A 180 -17.17 -8.97 2.84
N SER A 181 -17.52 -7.78 2.34
CA SER A 181 -17.26 -6.52 3.02
C SER A 181 -15.78 -6.28 3.38
N THR A 182 -14.87 -6.76 2.53
CA THR A 182 -13.43 -6.45 2.63
C THR A 182 -13.11 -5.04 2.10
N PRO A 183 -12.01 -4.41 2.56
CA PRO A 183 -11.08 -4.91 3.57
C PRO A 183 -11.68 -4.92 4.98
N TRP A 184 -11.33 -5.91 5.80
CA TRP A 184 -11.77 -6.02 7.19
C TRP A 184 -10.97 -5.09 8.12
N THR A 185 -11.02 -3.80 7.82
CA THR A 185 -10.53 -2.72 8.70
C THR A 185 -11.69 -2.15 9.49
N ASP A 186 -11.46 -1.63 10.69
CA ASP A 186 -12.50 -1.02 11.52
C ASP A 186 -13.30 0.04 10.74
N LYS A 187 -12.61 0.92 10.02
CA LYS A 187 -13.25 1.97 9.20
C LYS A 187 -14.22 1.41 8.16
N ASN A 188 -13.83 0.34 7.47
CA ASN A 188 -14.65 -0.23 6.40
C ASN A 188 -15.80 -1.07 6.95
N LEU A 189 -15.55 -1.87 8.00
CA LEU A 189 -16.58 -2.68 8.66
C LEU A 189 -17.60 -1.81 9.39
N GLU A 190 -17.19 -0.71 10.02
CA GLU A 190 -18.12 0.24 10.65
C GLU A 190 -19.05 0.87 9.59
N TYR A 191 -18.49 1.21 8.42
CA TYR A 191 -19.28 1.76 7.31
C TYR A 191 -20.24 0.73 6.67
N ALA A 192 -19.78 -0.50 6.44
CA ALA A 192 -20.54 -1.52 5.70
C ALA A 192 -21.50 -2.33 6.56
N GLU A 193 -21.09 -2.66 7.80
CA GLU A 193 -21.76 -3.63 8.67
C GLU A 193 -22.07 -3.07 10.08
N GLY A 194 -21.54 -1.87 10.42
CA GLY A 194 -21.74 -1.26 11.73
C GLY A 194 -20.98 -1.95 12.88
N ILE A 195 -19.91 -2.70 12.56
CA ILE A 195 -19.10 -3.44 13.53
C ILE A 195 -17.61 -3.15 13.37
N THR A 196 -16.81 -3.47 14.39
CA THR A 196 -15.34 -3.45 14.32
C THR A 196 -14.76 -4.79 13.87
N ALA A 197 -13.49 -4.81 13.49
CA ALA A 197 -12.78 -6.05 13.16
C ALA A 197 -12.71 -7.02 14.37
N GLU A 198 -12.54 -6.48 15.58
CA GLU A 198 -12.56 -7.29 16.81
C GLU A 198 -13.94 -7.91 17.07
N GLN A 199 -15.02 -7.18 16.80
CA GLN A 199 -16.38 -7.71 16.93
C GLN A 199 -16.64 -8.85 15.93
N LEU A 200 -16.19 -8.69 14.68
CA LEU A 200 -16.25 -9.76 13.68
C LEU A 200 -15.48 -11.01 14.14
N ARG A 201 -14.27 -10.83 14.68
CA ARG A 201 -13.46 -11.93 15.23
C ARG A 201 -14.16 -12.63 16.39
N GLN A 202 -14.79 -11.86 17.28
CA GLN A 202 -15.55 -12.41 18.40
C GLN A 202 -16.78 -13.19 17.92
N GLU A 203 -17.44 -12.73 16.86
CA GLU A 203 -18.56 -13.42 16.25
C GLU A 203 -18.13 -14.78 15.65
N HIS A 204 -17.01 -14.82 14.93
CA HIS A 204 -16.42 -16.07 14.42
C HIS A 204 -16.19 -17.08 15.54
N ARG A 205 -15.55 -16.66 16.63
CA ARG A 205 -15.32 -17.51 17.81
C ARG A 205 -16.63 -17.99 18.45
N SER A 206 -17.62 -17.10 18.59
CA SER A 206 -18.92 -17.43 19.20
C SER A 206 -19.68 -18.52 18.43
N LYS A 207 -19.42 -18.65 17.13
CA LYS A 207 -20.00 -19.66 16.24
C LYS A 207 -19.11 -20.91 16.08
N GLY A 208 -18.11 -21.05 16.95
CA GLY A 208 -17.23 -22.22 17.00
C GLY A 208 -16.25 -22.32 15.83
N MET A 209 -15.90 -21.20 15.19
CA MET A 209 -14.83 -21.20 14.19
C MET A 209 -13.49 -21.54 14.86
N PRO A 210 -12.71 -22.49 14.30
CA PRO A 210 -11.34 -22.74 14.73
C PRO A 210 -10.44 -21.49 14.65
N ASP A 211 -9.53 -21.31 15.61
CA ASP A 211 -8.70 -20.11 15.71
C ASP A 211 -7.70 -19.94 14.55
N ASP A 212 -7.19 -21.05 14.00
CA ASP A 212 -6.30 -21.03 12.83
C ASP A 212 -7.01 -20.45 11.60
N LEU A 213 -8.26 -20.85 11.36
CA LEU A 213 -9.12 -20.30 10.32
C LEU A 213 -9.44 -18.82 10.57
N ALA A 214 -9.87 -18.48 11.78
CA ALA A 214 -10.20 -17.10 12.13
C ALA A 214 -9.01 -16.17 11.87
N ASN A 215 -7.81 -16.59 12.26
CA ASN A 215 -6.58 -15.84 12.01
C ASN A 215 -6.27 -15.69 10.51
N ILE A 216 -6.40 -16.75 9.72
CA ILE A 216 -6.17 -16.70 8.27
C ILE A 216 -7.17 -15.77 7.58
N LEU A 217 -8.46 -15.89 7.91
CA LEU A 217 -9.51 -15.08 7.31
C LEU A 217 -9.38 -13.61 7.73
N GLU A 218 -8.99 -13.33 8.97
CA GLU A 218 -8.70 -11.97 9.44
C GLU A 218 -7.58 -11.32 8.62
N LEU A 219 -6.45 -12.02 8.46
CA LEU A 219 -5.33 -11.54 7.66
C LEU A 219 -5.73 -11.35 6.19
N ALA A 220 -6.39 -12.34 5.58
CA ALA A 220 -6.87 -12.24 4.21
C ALA A 220 -7.87 -11.08 4.03
N GLY A 221 -8.84 -10.97 4.93
CA GLY A 221 -9.84 -9.91 4.94
C GLY A 221 -9.23 -8.51 5.09
N GLN A 222 -8.25 -8.32 5.98
CA GLN A 222 -7.53 -7.06 6.13
C GLN A 222 -6.76 -6.67 4.86
N ALA A 223 -6.22 -7.65 4.13
CA ALA A 223 -5.50 -7.44 2.87
C ALA A 223 -6.41 -7.25 1.64
N ASP A 224 -7.73 -7.12 1.85
CA ASP A 224 -8.74 -7.01 0.81
C ASP A 224 -8.80 -8.23 -0.13
N VAL A 225 -8.46 -9.43 0.37
CA VAL A 225 -8.64 -10.68 -0.37
C VAL A 225 -10.13 -10.92 -0.56
N ARG A 226 -10.55 -11.23 -1.79
CA ARG A 226 -11.98 -11.49 -2.12
C ARG A 226 -12.29 -12.97 -2.20
N ILE A 227 -11.32 -13.75 -2.66
CA ILE A 227 -11.42 -15.21 -2.77
C ILE A 227 -10.13 -15.79 -2.22
N LEU A 228 -10.24 -16.72 -1.29
CA LEU A 228 -9.14 -17.52 -0.78
C LEU A 228 -9.44 -19.00 -1.09
N ILE A 229 -8.52 -19.69 -1.74
CA ILE A 229 -8.58 -21.12 -1.99
C ILE A 229 -7.53 -21.78 -1.11
N LEU A 230 -7.96 -22.76 -0.31
CA LEU A 230 -7.09 -23.63 0.46
C LEU A 230 -6.98 -24.95 -0.31
N ASP A 231 -5.81 -25.18 -0.92
CA ASP A 231 -5.55 -26.34 -1.77
C ASP A 231 -4.27 -27.05 -1.29
N ALA A 232 -4.30 -28.37 -1.16
CA ALA A 232 -3.12 -29.14 -0.74
C ALA A 232 -1.96 -29.06 -1.77
N ASP A 233 -2.28 -28.84 -3.05
CA ASP A 233 -1.31 -28.77 -4.14
C ASP A 233 -0.72 -27.36 -4.32
N ALA A 234 -1.26 -26.37 -3.61
CA ALA A 234 -0.79 -25.00 -3.67
C ALA A 234 0.47 -24.77 -2.80
N PRO A 235 1.33 -23.80 -3.17
CA PRO A 235 2.49 -23.43 -2.35
C PRO A 235 2.09 -22.92 -0.96
N VAL A 236 2.94 -23.18 0.03
CA VAL A 236 2.83 -22.56 1.34
C VAL A 236 3.05 -21.05 1.24
N LEU A 237 2.22 -20.29 1.93
CA LEU A 237 2.34 -18.85 2.05
C LEU A 237 3.40 -18.50 3.11
N LEU A 238 4.52 -17.96 2.65
CA LEU A 238 5.58 -17.48 3.53
C LEU A 238 5.05 -16.41 4.51
N GLY A 239 5.37 -16.56 5.78
CA GLY A 239 4.92 -15.65 6.85
C GLY A 239 3.61 -16.09 7.52
N LEU A 240 2.91 -17.08 6.97
CA LEU A 240 1.75 -17.70 7.60
C LEU A 240 2.17 -19.01 8.32
N PRO A 241 1.82 -19.23 9.59
CA PRO A 241 2.13 -20.46 10.30
C PRO A 241 1.56 -21.70 9.62
N LEU A 242 2.25 -22.82 9.71
CA LEU A 242 1.71 -24.13 9.34
C LEU A 242 0.92 -24.69 10.52
N ALA A 243 -0.13 -25.46 10.24
CA ALA A 243 -0.81 -26.22 11.26
C ALA A 243 0.14 -27.30 11.81
N GLU A 244 0.18 -27.44 13.14
CA GLU A 244 0.91 -28.55 13.76
C GLU A 244 0.24 -29.88 13.36
N PRO A 245 1.02 -30.94 13.09
CA PRO A 245 0.50 -32.24 12.66
C PRO A 245 -0.27 -32.98 13.76
#